data_AF-A0A1N6E7H2-F1
#
_entry.id   AF-A0A1N6E7H2-F1
#
_cell.length_a   1.000
_cell.length_b   1.000
_cell.length_c   1.000
_cell.angle_alpha   90.00
_cell.angle_beta   90.00
_cell.angle_gamma   90.00
#
_symmetry.space_group_name_H-M   'P 1'
#
loop_
_entity.id
_entity.type
_entity.pdbx_description
1 polymer ?
#
loop_
_entity_poly.entity_id
_entity_poly.type
_entity_poly.pdbx_seq_one_letter_code
_entity_poly.pdbx_strand_id
1 'polypeptide(L)' 'MKHDWVFDVLADLRTYAARNGLTALEGKLLETIEVTRRETGCDAASFRGDASAEGDGGSVGAFHRGVAAGEHA' A
#
# COMPACT_ATOMS: atom_id res chain seq x y z
N MET A 1 4.74 2.34 19.44
CA MET A 1 3.74 3.23 20.06
C MET A 1 4.22 4.68 20.23
N LYS A 2 5.37 4.99 20.85
CA LYS A 2 5.68 6.41 21.17
C LYS A 2 6.04 7.29 19.95
N HIS A 3 6.39 6.68 18.82
CA HIS A 3 6.92 7.38 17.65
C HIS A 3 6.40 6.84 16.31
N ASP A 4 5.33 6.05 16.28
CA ASP A 4 4.76 5.58 15.00
C ASP A 4 4.05 6.72 14.25
N TRP A 5 3.31 7.55 14.99
CA TRP A 5 2.54 8.67 14.43
C TRP A 5 3.37 9.70 13.66
N VAL A 6 4.67 9.81 13.94
CA VAL A 6 5.54 10.77 13.26
C VAL A 6 5.86 10.32 11.84
N PHE A 7 5.92 9.01 11.58
CA PHE A 7 6.18 8.48 10.24
C PHE A 7 4.98 8.72 9.32
N ASP A 8 3.76 8.58 9.84
CA ASP A 8 2.53 8.90 9.10
C ASP A 8 2.50 10.39 8.70
N VAL A 9 2.79 11.29 9.65
CA VAL A 9 2.85 12.74 9.37
C VAL A 9 3.93 13.09 8.35
N LEU A 10 5.12 12.49 8.46
CA LEU A 10 6.21 12.72 7.50
C LEU A 10 5.86 12.19 6.10
N ALA A 11 5.14 11.07 6.01
CA ALA A 11 4.65 10.53 4.74
C ALA A 11 3.58 11.42 4.09
N ASP A 12 2.66 11.96 4.88
CA ASP A 12 1.64 12.91 4.41
C ASP A 12 2.28 14.20 3.90
N LEU A 13 3.22 14.77 4.66
CA LEU A 13 3.95 15.97 4.26
C LEU A 13 4.76 15.75 2.99
N ARG A 14 5.35 14.56 2.82
CA ARG A 14 6.08 14.21 1.59
C ARG A 14 5.14 14.12 0.40
N THR A 15 3.98 13.49 0.57
CA THR A 15 2.93 13.41 -0.45
C THR A 15 2.45 14.81 -0.85
N TYR A 16 2.24 15.69 0.13
CA TYR A 16 1.92 17.09 -0.11
C TYR A 16 3.03 17.80 -0.90
N ALA A 17 4.30 17.66 -0.49
CA ALA A 17 5.42 18.29 -1.17
C ALA A 17 5.55 17.82 -2.63
N ALA A 18 5.43 16.52 -2.87
CA ALA A 18 5.47 15.93 -4.22
C ALA A 18 4.32 16.45 -5.10
N ARG A 19 3.10 16.50 -4.57
CA ARG A 19 1.92 17.01 -5.31
C ARG A 19 2.04 18.49 -5.68
N ASN A 20 2.73 19.27 -4.87
CA ASN A 20 2.89 20.71 -5.07
C ASN A 20 4.22 21.08 -5.77
N GLY A 21 5.02 20.11 -6.20
CA GLY A 21 6.32 20.37 -6.85
C GLY A 21 7.35 21.02 -5.92
N LEU A 22 7.22 20.83 -4.60
CA LEU A 22 8.12 21.39 -3.59
C LEU A 22 9.35 20.49 -3.39
N THR A 23 10.18 20.35 -4.42
CA THR A 23 11.28 19.37 -4.47
C THR A 23 12.30 19.55 -3.36
N ALA A 24 12.59 20.80 -2.97
CA ALA A 24 13.49 21.09 -1.86
C ALA A 24 12.92 20.65 -0.50
N LEU A 25 11.59 20.70 -0.33
CA LEU A 25 10.92 20.22 0.87
C LEU A 25 10.87 18.69 0.89
N GLU A 26 10.59 18.05 -0.25
CA GLU A 26 10.61 16.60 -0.37
C GLU A 26 11.97 16.02 0.03
N GLY A 27 13.06 16.62 -0.47
CA GLY A 27 14.43 16.21 -0.12
C GLY A 27 14.69 16.26 1.39
N LYS A 28 14.31 17.36 2.05
CA LYS A 28 14.46 17.51 3.51
C LYS A 28 13.58 16.53 4.31
N LEU A 29 12.40 16.21 3.80
CA LEU A 29 11.51 15.22 4.43
C LEU A 29 12.10 13.81 4.34
N LEU A 30 12.75 13.45 3.24
CA LEU A 30 13.47 12.18 3.11
C LEU A 30 14.62 12.07 4.12
N GLU A 31 15.43 13.13 4.25
CA GLU A 31 16.50 13.17 5.26
C GLU A 31 15.94 13.06 6.68
N THR A 32 14.82 13.73 6.96
CA THR A 32 14.17 13.69 8.27
C THR A 32 13.66 12.29 8.60
N ILE A 33 13.02 11.60 7.65
CA ILE A 33 12.57 10.20 7.81
C ILE A 33 13.75 9.29 8.13
N GLU A 34 14.90 9.50 7.48
CA GLU A 34 16.10 8.71 7.73
C GLU A 34 16.67 8.95 9.14
N VAL A 35 16.74 10.20 9.59
CA VAL A 35 17.18 10.57 10.95
C VAL A 35 16.22 9.98 11.98
N THR A 36 14.90 10.14 11.80
CA THR A 36 13.91 9.58 12.71
C THR A 36 14.01 8.06 12.79
N ARG A 37 14.27 7.36 11.67
CA ARG A 37 14.52 5.90 11.68
C ARG A 37 15.74 5.54 12.55
N ARG A 38 16.85 6.28 12.41
CA ARG A 38 18.07 6.06 13.19
C ARG A 38 17.84 6.31 14.69
N GLU A 39 17.15 7.38 15.04
CA GLU A 39 16.94 7.77 16.44
C GLU A 39 15.89 6.92 17.15
N THR A 40 14.88 6.45 16.42
CA THR A 40 13.75 5.72 16.99
C THR A 40 14.01 4.21 17.03
N GLY A 41 15.02 3.71 16.31
CA GLY A 41 15.30 2.27 16.18
C GLY A 41 14.14 1.48 15.54
N CYS A 42 13.16 2.16 14.97
CA CYS A 42 11.97 1.59 14.37
C CYS A 42 12.21 1.45 12.87
N ASP A 43 12.26 0.22 12.38
CA ASP A 43 12.34 -0.02 10.94
C ASP A 43 10.95 0.17 10.33
N ALA A 44 10.78 1.20 9.49
CA ALA A 44 9.48 1.52 8.88
C ALA A 44 8.91 0.40 7.99
N ALA A 45 9.61 -0.73 7.83
CA ALA A 45 9.09 -1.95 7.23
C ALA A 45 7.88 -2.57 7.98
N SER A 46 7.60 -2.12 9.21
CA SER A 46 6.34 -2.44 9.92
C SER A 46 5.14 -1.61 9.46
N PHE A 47 5.32 -0.58 8.61
CA PHE A 47 4.22 0.06 7.88
C PHE A 47 3.78 -0.84 6.73
N ARG A 48 3.24 -2.01 7.07
CA ARG A 48 2.41 -2.78 6.16
C ARG A 48 0.99 -2.38 6.52
N GLY A 49 0.46 -1.39 5.81
CA GLY A 49 -0.95 -1.03 5.91
C GLY A 49 -1.77 -2.32 5.84
N ASP A 50 -2.48 -2.60 6.93
CA ASP A 50 -3.49 -3.65 6.98
C ASP A 50 -4.68 -3.18 6.14
N ALA A 51 -4.46 -3.19 4.83
CA ALA A 51 -5.50 -3.36 3.84
C ALA A 51 -5.46 -4.83 3.42
N SER A 52 -5.54 -5.74 4.39
CA SER A 52 -5.98 -7.12 4.12
C SER A 52 -7.49 -7.07 3.90
N ALA A 53 -7.88 -6.48 2.77
CA ALA A 53 -9.17 -6.75 2.17
C ALA A 53 -9.10 -8.18 1.64
N GLU A 54 -9.21 -9.15 2.55
CA GLU A 54 -9.57 -10.54 2.24
C GLU A 54 -11.00 -10.49 1.70
N GLY A 55 -11.09 -10.14 0.41
CA GLY A 55 -12.31 -10.24 -0.36
C GLY A 55 -12.61 -11.71 -0.54
N ASP A 56 -13.52 -12.25 0.27
CA ASP A 56 -14.29 -13.46 -0.01
C ASP A 56 -15.13 -13.21 -1.28
N GLY A 57 -14.45 -13.20 -2.41
CA GLY A 57 -15.04 -13.07 -3.74
C GLY A 57 -15.57 -14.43 -4.16
N GLY A 58 -16.79 -14.73 -3.72
CA GLY A 58 -17.54 -15.93 -4.07
C GLY A 58 -17.44 -16.26 -5.56
N SER A 59 -16.60 -17.25 -5.88
CA SER A 59 -16.45 -17.82 -7.21
C SER A 59 -17.33 -19.05 -7.34
N VAL A 60 -18.63 -18.85 -7.58
CA VAL A 60 -19.50 -19.91 -8.13
C VAL A 60 -20.35 -19.34 -9.26
N GLY A 61 -19.68 -18.93 -10.33
CA GLY A 61 -20.27 -18.72 -11.65
C GLY A 61 -20.03 -19.95 -12.52
N ALA A 62 -20.59 -21.11 -12.15
CA ALA A 62 -20.54 -22.31 -12.98
C ALA A 62 -21.59 -22.20 -14.10
N PHE A 63 -21.27 -21.48 -15.18
CA PHE A 63 -22.03 -21.52 -16.42
C PHE A 63 -21.10 -21.72 -17.61
N HIS A 64 -20.52 -22.92 -17.72
CA HIS A 64 -20.04 -23.44 -18.99
C HIS A 64 -21.08 -24.40 -19.57
N ARG A 65 -22.01 -23.78 -20.30
CA ARG A 65 -22.62 -24.22 -21.57
C ARG A 65 -22.32 -25.68 -21.96
N GLY A 66 -23.34 -26.54 -21.83
CA GLY A 66 -23.35 -27.86 -22.45
C GLY A 66 -23.21 -27.75 -23.97
N VAL A 67 -22.26 -28.51 -24.53
CA VAL A 67 -22.26 -28.87 -25.96
C VAL A 67 -22.72 -30.31 -26.06
N ALA A 68 -23.84 -30.50 -26.75
CA ALA A 68 -24.44 -31.79 -27.02
C ALA A 68 -23.53 -32.59 -27.96
N ALA A 69 -23.13 -33.79 -27.55
CA ALA A 69 -22.62 -34.81 -28.45
C ALA A 69 -23.81 -35.37 -29.24
N GLY A 70 -24.04 -34.82 -30.43
CA GLY A 70 -24.88 -35.45 -31.45
C GLY A 70 -24.04 -36.45 -32.23
N GLU A 71 -24.23 -37.73 -31.94
CA GLU A 71 -23.91 -38.85 -32.82
C GLU A 71 -24.56 -38.63 -34.19
N HIS A 72 -23.78 -38.60 -35.26
CA HIS A 72 -24.23 -38.93 -36.63
C HIS A 72 -23.02 -39.19 -37.54
N ALA A 73 -22.79 -40.47 -37.84
CA ALA A 73 -22.30 -41.08 -39.10
C ALA A 73 -21.35 -42.26 -38.83
#